data_AF-A0AA96JR35-F1
#
_entry.id   AF-A0AA96JR35-F1
#
_cell.length_a   1.000
_cell.length_b   1.000
_cell.length_c   1.000
_cell.angle_alpha   90.00
_cell.angle_beta   90.00
_cell.angle_gamma   90.00
#
_symmetry.space_group_name_H-M   'P 1'
#
loop_
_entity.id
_entity.type
_entity.pdbx_description
1 polymer ?
#
loop_
_entity_poly.entity_id
_entity_poly.type
_entity_poly.pdbx_seq_one_letter_code
_entity_poly.pdbx_strand_id
1 'polypeptide(L)'
;MNHLNPCQFQTNTLFNLLLLTLFALGLLVFPQLTIAEEGMKDEEGLALQPFSDLNLRFSNRPLTPPDSLIVQTIPLTGLSVARPFVAPNPQAVIFEDDHRQRVAVLSTENSGALILYLLEPLPLDPKLPALFECAHNRGCEADRTPLTGGLGCLALCIKELLELSALNQ
;
A
#
# COMPACT_ATOMS: atom_id res chain seq x y z
N MET A 1 -18.87 78.68 15.31
CA MET A 1 -17.96 77.53 15.45
C MET A 1 -18.69 76.28 14.97
N ASN A 2 -18.16 75.66 13.90
CA ASN A 2 -18.16 74.23 13.52
C ASN A 2 -19.51 73.53 13.20
N HIS A 3 -19.61 72.49 12.36
CA HIS A 3 -19.06 72.04 11.06
C HIS A 3 -19.71 70.64 10.83
N LEU A 4 -20.28 70.37 9.63
CA LEU A 4 -20.38 69.06 8.90
C LEU A 4 -21.12 67.86 9.56
N ASN A 5 -21.71 66.85 8.91
CA ASN A 5 -22.02 66.43 7.53
C ASN A 5 -22.97 65.19 7.59
N PRO A 6 -23.64 64.80 6.49
CA PRO A 6 -24.31 63.50 6.31
C PRO A 6 -23.44 62.49 5.51
N CYS A 7 -23.58 61.18 5.78
CA CYS A 7 -23.02 60.08 4.97
C CYS A 7 -24.19 59.15 4.54
N GLN A 8 -24.50 59.01 3.25
CA GLN A 8 -23.89 58.14 2.21
C GLN A 8 -24.29 56.65 2.33
N PHE A 9 -24.48 55.85 1.28
CA PHE A 9 -24.88 56.02 -0.13
C PHE A 9 -25.16 54.60 -0.64
N GLN A 10 -26.08 54.49 -1.60
CA GLN A 10 -26.63 53.29 -2.21
C GLN A 10 -25.81 52.93 -3.47
N THR A 11 -25.29 51.70 -3.62
CA THR A 11 -24.96 51.04 -4.92
C THR A 11 -24.23 49.70 -4.73
N ASN A 12 -24.90 48.54 -4.84
CA ASN A 12 -24.18 47.25 -4.86
C ASN A 12 -24.81 46.11 -5.69
N THR A 13 -25.83 46.41 -6.51
CA THR A 13 -26.56 45.37 -7.28
C THR A 13 -26.17 45.29 -8.76
N LEU A 14 -25.65 46.38 -9.34
CA LEU A 14 -25.26 46.41 -10.77
C LEU A 14 -23.91 45.74 -11.05
N PHE A 15 -22.97 45.76 -10.09
CA PHE A 15 -21.62 45.20 -10.29
C PHE A 15 -21.63 43.66 -10.32
N ASN A 16 -22.48 43.03 -9.51
CA ASN A 16 -22.61 41.58 -9.44
C ASN A 16 -23.28 40.98 -10.69
N LEU A 17 -24.18 41.73 -11.34
CA LEU A 17 -24.86 41.26 -12.55
C LEU A 17 -23.92 41.25 -13.78
N LEU A 18 -23.02 42.24 -13.87
CA LEU A 18 -22.06 42.37 -14.96
C LEU A 18 -21.01 41.24 -14.95
N LEU A 19 -20.60 40.79 -13.75
CA LEU A 19 -19.60 39.74 -13.58
C LEU A 19 -20.10 38.36 -14.04
N LEU A 20 -21.38 38.06 -13.75
CA LEU A 20 -22.02 36.79 -14.15
C LEU A 20 -22.18 36.67 -15.67
N THR A 21 -22.45 37.78 -16.37
CA THR A 21 -22.59 37.78 -17.83
C THR A 21 -21.27 37.55 -18.57
N LEU A 22 -20.15 38.00 -18.00
CA LEU A 22 -18.81 37.77 -18.56
C LEU A 22 -18.36 36.30 -18.39
N PHE A 23 -18.74 35.64 -17.30
CA PHE A 23 -18.40 34.24 -17.05
C PHE A 23 -19.19 33.27 -17.96
N ALA A 24 -20.44 33.61 -18.29
CA ALA A 24 -21.26 32.80 -19.20
C ALA A 24 -20.81 32.89 -20.66
N LEU A 25 -20.23 34.01 -21.10
CA LEU A 25 -19.71 34.17 -22.46
C LEU A 25 -18.36 33.44 -22.67
N GLY A 26 -17.56 33.27 -21.62
CA GLY A 26 -16.26 32.58 -21.70
C GLY A 26 -16.37 31.07 -21.94
N LEU A 27 -17.51 30.46 -21.61
CA LEU A 27 -17.74 29.01 -21.77
C LEU A 27 -18.25 28.61 -23.16
N LEU A 28 -18.51 29.56 -24.06
CA LEU A 28 -19.09 29.30 -25.39
C LEU A 28 -18.09 29.47 -26.55
N VAL A 29 -16.81 29.73 -26.28
CA VAL A 29 -15.78 29.92 -27.31
C VAL A 29 -14.60 28.98 -27.08
N PHE A 30 -14.84 27.66 -27.14
CA PHE A 30 -13.81 26.73 -27.63
C PHE A 30 -14.47 25.58 -28.41
N PRO A 31 -14.27 25.52 -29.74
CA PRO A 31 -14.70 24.38 -30.53
C PRO A 31 -13.81 23.17 -30.25
N GLN A 32 -14.38 21.99 -30.40
CA GLN A 32 -13.79 20.68 -30.15
C GLN A 32 -12.48 20.46 -30.92
N LEU A 33 -11.51 19.77 -30.30
CA LEU A 33 -10.62 18.87 -31.02
C LEU A 33 -10.52 17.54 -30.27
N THR A 34 -11.31 16.57 -30.74
CA THR A 34 -11.07 15.15 -30.53
C THR A 34 -9.73 14.77 -31.15
N ILE A 35 -8.77 14.36 -30.32
CA ILE A 35 -7.71 13.46 -30.76
C ILE A 35 -7.89 12.20 -29.94
N ALA A 36 -8.44 11.17 -30.60
CA ALA A 36 -8.21 9.79 -30.21
C ALA A 36 -6.72 9.53 -30.47
N GLU A 37 -5.90 9.59 -29.44
CA GLU A 37 -4.62 8.87 -29.48
C GLU A 37 -4.91 7.45 -29.03
N GLU A 38 -5.05 6.55 -30.01
CA GLU A 38 -4.50 5.20 -29.88
C GLU A 38 -2.98 5.35 -29.71
N GLY A 39 -2.58 5.87 -28.56
CA GLY A 39 -1.22 5.92 -28.09
C GLY A 39 -0.99 4.62 -27.35
N MET A 40 -0.62 3.60 -28.11
CA MET A 40 0.24 2.52 -27.66
C MET A 40 1.49 3.17 -27.05
N LYS A 41 1.37 3.64 -25.81
CA LYS A 41 2.52 3.95 -24.98
C LYS A 41 3.00 2.61 -24.49
N ASP A 42 3.93 2.10 -25.28
CA ASP A 42 5.09 1.35 -24.84
C ASP A 42 4.91 0.80 -23.44
N GLU A 43 4.77 -0.52 -23.39
CA GLU A 43 5.39 -1.30 -22.33
C GLU A 43 6.89 -1.04 -22.37
N GLU A 44 7.30 0.19 -22.00
CA GLU A 44 8.56 0.41 -21.32
C GLU A 44 8.43 -0.44 -20.07
N GLY A 45 9.04 -1.62 -20.14
CA GLY A 45 9.13 -2.55 -19.03
C GLY A 45 9.38 -1.74 -17.78
N LEU A 46 8.41 -1.77 -16.87
CA LEU A 46 8.57 -1.28 -15.52
C LEU A 46 9.75 -2.07 -14.96
N ALA A 47 10.95 -1.52 -15.13
CA ALA A 47 12.12 -1.99 -14.44
C ALA A 47 11.71 -1.94 -12.97
N LEU A 48 11.59 -3.12 -12.36
CA LEU A 48 11.34 -3.26 -10.94
C LEU A 48 12.36 -2.38 -10.23
N GLN A 49 11.88 -1.26 -9.69
CA GLN A 49 12.76 -0.40 -8.92
C GLN A 49 13.01 -1.13 -7.60
N PRO A 50 14.27 -1.29 -7.17
CA PRO A 50 14.57 -1.89 -5.90
C PRO A 50 13.86 -1.10 -4.78
N PHE A 51 13.02 -1.76 -3.99
CA PHE A 51 12.43 -1.14 -2.81
C PHE A 51 13.43 -1.13 -1.66
N SER A 52 13.45 -0.03 -0.90
CA SER A 52 14.44 0.21 0.15
C SER A 52 13.91 -0.10 1.56
N ASP A 53 12.59 0.03 1.74
CA ASP A 53 11.91 -0.29 2.99
C ASP A 53 10.50 -0.84 2.69
N LEU A 54 10.09 -1.85 3.45
CA LEU A 54 8.75 -2.42 3.37
C LEU A 54 7.91 -2.06 4.59
N ASN A 55 6.76 -1.46 4.33
CA ASN A 55 5.73 -1.23 5.32
C ASN A 55 4.93 -2.51 5.59
N LEU A 56 4.74 -2.84 6.87
CA LEU A 56 3.97 -4.01 7.30
C LEU A 56 2.56 -3.61 7.72
N ARG A 57 1.55 -4.21 7.09
CA ARG A 57 0.13 -4.00 7.43
C ARG A 57 -0.52 -5.29 7.88
N PHE A 58 -0.94 -5.32 9.14
CA PHE A 58 -1.54 -6.49 9.76
C PHE A 58 -3.06 -6.55 9.53
N SER A 59 -3.56 -7.75 9.31
CA SER A 59 -4.98 -8.07 9.23
C SER A 59 -5.33 -9.13 10.28
N ASN A 60 -6.50 -8.98 10.91
CA ASN A 60 -7.05 -10.00 11.82
C ASN A 60 -7.84 -11.10 11.09
N ARG A 61 -7.86 -11.06 9.75
CA ARG A 61 -8.47 -12.06 8.88
C ARG A 61 -7.41 -12.66 7.94
N PRO A 62 -7.51 -13.94 7.59
CA PRO A 62 -6.72 -14.51 6.51
C PRO A 62 -6.93 -13.72 5.23
N LEU A 63 -5.87 -13.57 4.45
CA LEU A 63 -5.92 -12.88 3.16
C LEU A 63 -5.29 -13.78 2.10
N THR A 64 -6.07 -14.05 1.06
CA THR A 64 -5.57 -14.67 -0.18
C THR A 64 -5.70 -13.64 -1.28
N PRO A 65 -4.60 -13.25 -1.93
CA PRO A 65 -4.66 -12.39 -3.11
C PRO A 65 -5.45 -13.07 -4.25
N PRO A 66 -6.05 -12.31 -5.18
CA PRO A 66 -6.57 -12.87 -6.42
C PRO A 66 -5.49 -13.65 -7.18
N ASP A 67 -5.83 -14.83 -7.72
CA ASP A 67 -4.87 -15.72 -8.39
C ASP A 67 -4.10 -15.03 -9.53
N SER A 68 -4.74 -14.09 -10.22
CA SER A 68 -4.12 -13.32 -11.31
C SER A 68 -2.98 -12.40 -10.88
N LEU A 69 -2.85 -12.11 -9.58
CA LEU A 69 -1.78 -11.27 -9.01
C LEU A 69 -0.67 -12.11 -8.37
N ILE A 70 -0.87 -13.41 -8.18
CA ILE A 70 0.09 -14.26 -7.49
C ILE A 70 1.17 -14.70 -8.49
N VAL A 71 2.39 -14.25 -8.26
CA VAL A 71 3.56 -14.71 -9.02
C VAL A 71 4.06 -16.05 -8.47
N GLN A 72 4.07 -16.19 -7.14
CA GLN A 72 4.51 -17.43 -6.49
C GLN A 72 3.76 -17.66 -5.19
N THR A 73 3.42 -18.91 -4.92
CA THR A 73 2.88 -19.35 -3.62
C THR A 73 3.92 -20.23 -2.93
N ILE A 74 4.30 -19.87 -1.71
CA ILE A 74 5.31 -20.59 -0.93
C ILE A 74 4.67 -21.04 0.40
N PRO A 75 4.32 -22.34 0.53
CA PRO A 75 3.90 -22.90 1.80
C PRO A 75 5.09 -22.94 2.79
N LEU A 76 4.96 -22.29 3.94
CA LEU A 76 5.99 -22.21 4.97
C LEU A 76 5.93 -23.42 5.92
N THR A 77 6.05 -24.62 5.34
CA THR A 77 5.92 -25.88 6.09
C THR A 77 7.02 -26.01 7.14
N GLY A 78 6.64 -26.31 8.39
CA GLY A 78 7.58 -26.46 9.50
C GLY A 78 7.83 -25.17 10.28
N LEU A 79 7.31 -24.03 9.83
CA LEU A 79 7.20 -22.83 10.67
C LEU A 79 5.87 -22.81 11.41
N SER A 80 5.92 -22.32 12.64
CA SER A 80 4.73 -22.02 13.44
C SER A 80 4.92 -20.69 14.15
N VAL A 81 3.81 -20.05 14.54
CA VAL A 81 3.83 -18.75 15.18
C VAL A 81 2.98 -18.73 16.43
N ALA A 82 3.49 -18.11 17.48
CA ALA A 82 2.78 -17.97 18.72
C ALA A 82 1.65 -16.93 18.60
N ARG A 83 0.46 -17.24 19.13
CA ARG A 83 -0.63 -16.25 19.19
C ARG A 83 -0.37 -15.25 20.33
N PRO A 84 -0.60 -13.95 20.12
CA PRO A 84 -0.41 -12.95 21.17
C PRO A 84 -1.33 -13.21 22.37
N PHE A 85 -0.91 -12.82 23.58
CA PHE A 85 -1.71 -12.99 24.78
C PHE A 85 -2.83 -11.96 24.94
N VAL A 86 -2.58 -10.71 24.54
CA VAL A 86 -3.37 -9.54 24.97
C VAL A 86 -4.07 -8.80 23.82
N ALA A 87 -3.81 -9.19 22.57
CA ALA A 87 -4.33 -8.52 21.39
C ALA A 87 -5.06 -9.51 20.47
N PRO A 88 -5.96 -9.03 19.58
CA PRO A 88 -6.53 -9.86 18.53
C PRO A 88 -5.42 -10.53 17.71
N ASN A 89 -5.53 -11.84 17.49
CA ASN A 89 -4.54 -12.58 16.73
C ASN A 89 -4.52 -12.10 15.28
N PRO A 90 -3.42 -11.51 14.77
CA PRO A 90 -3.30 -11.25 13.35
C PRO A 90 -3.25 -12.58 12.60
N GLN A 91 -3.83 -12.58 11.41
CA GLN A 91 -3.94 -13.75 10.53
C GLN A 91 -3.36 -13.49 9.14
N ALA A 92 -3.00 -12.25 8.82
CA ALA A 92 -2.23 -11.94 7.64
C ALA A 92 -1.39 -10.65 7.81
N VAL A 93 -0.35 -10.52 7.00
CA VAL A 93 0.51 -9.35 6.89
C VAL A 93 0.72 -9.04 5.42
N ILE A 94 0.46 -7.80 5.03
CA ILE A 94 0.75 -7.28 3.69
C ILE A 94 2.08 -6.52 3.77
N PHE A 95 2.96 -6.80 2.81
CA PHE A 95 4.23 -6.10 2.62
C PHE A 95 4.04 -5.08 1.50
N GLU A 96 4.12 -3.79 1.82
CA GLU A 96 3.96 -2.69 0.88
C GLU A 96 5.27 -1.91 0.74
N ASP A 97 5.67 -1.61 -0.48
CA ASP A 97 6.86 -0.79 -0.73
C ASP A 97 6.63 0.71 -0.44
N ASP A 98 7.66 1.52 -0.71
CA ASP A 98 7.64 2.98 -0.57
C ASP A 98 6.61 3.68 -1.48
N HIS A 99 6.17 3.00 -2.55
CA HIS A 99 5.14 3.46 -3.49
C HIS A 99 3.74 2.90 -3.17
N ARG A 100 3.58 2.19 -2.05
CA ARG A 100 2.36 1.50 -1.62
C ARG A 100 1.92 0.37 -2.56
N GLN A 101 2.83 -0.14 -3.37
CA GLN A 101 2.65 -1.36 -4.14
C GLN A 101 2.83 -2.56 -3.21
N ARG A 102 1.95 -3.56 -3.37
CA ARG A 102 1.99 -4.75 -2.52
C ARG A 102 2.95 -5.75 -3.16
N VAL A 103 4.00 -6.08 -2.44
CA VAL A 103 5.06 -6.98 -2.89
C VAL A 103 4.76 -8.42 -2.49
N ALA A 104 4.21 -8.61 -1.29
CA ALA A 104 3.89 -9.94 -0.77
C ALA A 104 2.74 -9.91 0.26
N VAL A 105 2.17 -11.08 0.51
CA VAL A 105 1.21 -11.32 1.58
C VAL A 105 1.59 -12.60 2.33
N LEU A 106 1.87 -12.48 3.63
CA LEU A 106 1.92 -13.62 4.54
C LEU A 106 0.52 -13.85 5.09
N SER A 107 -0.02 -15.06 4.98
CA SER A 107 -1.32 -15.40 5.58
C SER A 107 -1.24 -16.69 6.36
N THR A 108 -1.97 -16.74 7.48
CA THR A 108 -2.32 -17.96 8.19
C THR A 108 -3.65 -18.46 7.65
N GLU A 109 -3.72 -19.72 7.24
CA GLU A 109 -4.97 -20.39 6.91
C GLU A 109 -5.75 -20.79 8.17
N ASN A 110 -7.01 -21.17 8.01
CA ASN A 110 -7.84 -21.70 9.11
C ASN A 110 -7.21 -22.94 9.79
N SER A 111 -6.42 -23.71 9.04
CA SER A 111 -5.65 -24.86 9.53
C SER A 111 -4.47 -24.48 10.46
N GLY A 112 -4.10 -23.19 10.49
CA GLY A 112 -2.87 -22.71 11.10
C GLY A 112 -1.65 -22.75 10.16
N ALA A 113 -1.81 -23.28 8.94
CA ALA A 113 -0.74 -23.28 7.95
C ALA A 113 -0.36 -21.85 7.55
N LEU A 114 0.93 -21.62 7.33
CA LEU A 114 1.48 -20.33 6.91
C LEU A 114 1.80 -20.39 5.41
N ILE A 115 1.33 -19.39 4.67
CA ILE A 115 1.57 -19.26 3.23
C ILE A 115 2.08 -17.86 2.94
N LEU A 116 3.18 -17.78 2.21
CA LEU A 116 3.68 -16.54 1.63
C LEU A 116 3.30 -16.48 0.15
N TYR A 117 2.51 -15.47 -0.21
CA TYR A 117 2.18 -15.14 -1.59
C TYR A 117 3.09 -14.01 -2.05
N LEU A 118 3.88 -14.24 -3.10
CA LEU A 118 4.63 -13.19 -3.78
C LEU A 118 3.77 -12.60 -4.89
N LEU A 119 3.74 -11.27 -4.95
CA LEU A 119 3.02 -10.49 -5.96
C LEU A 119 3.97 -9.87 -6.99
N GLU A 120 5.27 -9.99 -6.75
CA GLU A 120 6.35 -9.56 -7.64
C GLU A 120 7.35 -10.70 -7.85
N PRO A 121 8.05 -10.72 -9.00
CA PRO A 121 9.05 -11.74 -9.31
C PRO A 121 10.36 -11.45 -8.56
N LEU A 122 10.46 -11.95 -7.33
CA LEU A 122 11.67 -11.82 -6.50
C LEU A 122 12.53 -13.09 -6.57
N PRO A 123 13.88 -12.98 -6.59
CA PRO A 123 14.79 -14.13 -6.70
C PRO A 123 14.95 -14.85 -5.34
N LEU A 124 13.87 -15.43 -4.81
CA LEU A 124 13.87 -16.15 -3.54
C LEU A 124 14.06 -17.65 -3.73
N ASP A 125 14.90 -18.28 -2.90
CA ASP A 125 14.92 -19.73 -2.75
C ASP A 125 13.58 -20.19 -2.15
N PRO A 126 12.79 -21.07 -2.81
CA PRO A 126 11.52 -21.55 -2.28
C PRO A 126 11.60 -22.23 -0.91
N LYS A 127 12.78 -22.74 -0.51
CA LYS A 127 12.99 -23.34 0.82
C LYS A 127 13.24 -22.29 1.90
N LEU A 128 13.60 -21.07 1.53
CA LEU A 128 13.82 -19.91 2.41
C LEU A 128 14.66 -20.24 3.67
N PRO A 129 15.84 -20.89 3.57
CA PRO A 129 16.58 -21.35 4.76
C PRO A 129 16.90 -20.23 5.76
N ALA A 130 17.24 -19.03 5.26
CA ALA A 130 17.49 -17.85 6.09
C ALA A 130 16.24 -17.40 6.89
N LEU A 131 15.04 -17.61 6.36
CA LEU A 131 13.79 -17.32 7.07
C LEU A 131 13.63 -18.23 8.28
N PHE A 132 13.89 -19.53 8.13
CA PHE A 132 13.80 -20.50 9.23
C PHE A 132 14.80 -20.20 10.33
N GLU A 133 16.04 -19.89 9.95
CA GLU A 133 17.08 -19.48 10.90
C GLU A 133 16.67 -18.21 11.66
N CYS A 134 16.20 -17.18 10.96
CA CYS A 134 15.73 -15.96 11.60
C CYS A 134 14.55 -16.21 12.57
N ALA A 135 13.54 -16.96 12.12
CA ALA A 135 12.36 -17.24 12.92
C ALA A 135 12.68 -18.04 14.19
N HIS A 136 13.59 -19.02 14.08
CA HIS A 136 14.07 -19.80 15.20
C HIS A 136 14.87 -18.94 16.19
N ASN A 137 15.84 -18.17 15.69
CA ASN A 137 16.69 -17.31 16.53
C ASN A 137 15.88 -16.23 17.27
N ARG A 138 14.78 -15.77 16.68
CA ARG A 138 13.84 -14.83 17.33
C ARG A 138 12.78 -15.49 18.19
N GLY A 139 12.70 -16.82 18.20
CA GLY A 139 11.70 -17.56 18.98
C GLY A 139 10.25 -17.29 18.55
N CYS A 140 10.00 -17.03 17.26
CA CYS A 140 8.68 -16.61 16.78
C CYS A 140 7.55 -17.63 17.07
N GLU A 141 7.90 -18.91 17.24
CA GLU A 141 6.95 -19.98 17.58
C GLU A 141 6.46 -19.93 19.04
N ALA A 142 7.25 -19.35 19.94
CA ALA A 142 7.03 -19.43 21.38
C ALA A 142 6.77 -18.05 22.03
N ASP A 143 7.30 -16.96 21.45
CA ASP A 143 7.12 -15.64 22.02
C ASP A 143 5.72 -15.07 21.75
N ARG A 144 4.95 -14.93 22.83
CA ARG A 144 3.56 -14.46 22.84
C ARG A 144 3.44 -13.04 23.40
N THR A 145 4.56 -12.42 23.77
CA THR A 145 4.59 -11.10 24.39
C THR A 145 4.30 -9.95 23.41
N PRO A 146 4.73 -9.99 22.13
CA PRO A 146 4.45 -8.91 21.19
C PRO A 146 2.95 -8.82 20.87
N LEU A 147 2.45 -7.59 20.62
CA LEU A 147 1.05 -7.36 20.25
C LEU A 147 0.65 -8.05 18.94
N THR A 148 1.61 -8.22 18.04
CA THR A 148 1.45 -8.93 16.77
C THR A 148 1.78 -10.43 16.86
N GLY A 149 2.16 -10.90 18.06
CA GLY A 149 2.58 -12.27 18.33
C GLY A 149 3.73 -12.74 17.44
N GLY A 150 3.84 -14.06 17.30
CA GLY A 150 4.80 -14.71 16.43
C GLY A 150 4.63 -14.37 14.95
N LEU A 151 3.42 -13.99 14.50
CA LEU A 151 3.21 -13.59 13.11
C LEU A 151 3.94 -12.28 12.78
N GLY A 152 3.94 -11.32 13.71
CA GLY A 152 4.74 -10.11 13.56
C GLY A 152 6.24 -10.39 13.60
N CYS A 153 6.68 -11.26 14.49
CA CYS A 153 8.07 -11.71 14.54
C CYS A 153 8.51 -12.33 13.20
N LEU A 154 7.70 -13.25 12.65
CA LEU A 154 7.97 -13.89 11.37
C LEU A 154 7.94 -12.88 10.22
N ALA A 155 6.99 -11.94 10.23
CA ALA A 155 6.90 -10.91 9.20
C ALA A 155 8.15 -10.03 9.15
N LEU A 156 8.80 -9.75 10.29
CA LEU A 156 10.07 -9.02 10.28
C LEU A 156 11.19 -9.82 9.61
N CYS A 157 11.27 -11.13 9.83
CA CYS A 157 12.23 -11.98 9.13
C CYS A 157 11.98 -12.04 7.62
N ILE A 158 10.71 -12.08 7.21
CA ILE A 158 10.35 -12.02 5.79
C ILE A 158 10.71 -10.65 5.20
N LYS A 159 10.44 -9.55 5.90
CA LYS A 159 10.80 -8.19 5.47
C LYS A 159 12.29 -8.11 5.14
N GLU A 160 13.15 -8.53 6.07
CA GLU A 160 14.61 -8.54 5.88
C GLU A 160 15.01 -9.37 4.66
N LEU A 161 14.39 -10.54 4.48
CA LEU A 161 14.66 -11.40 3.33
C LEU A 161 14.23 -10.76 1.98
N LEU A 162 13.04 -10.15 1.95
CA LEU A 162 12.51 -9.50 0.75
C LEU A 162 13.38 -8.30 0.34
N GLU A 163 13.76 -7.46 1.31
CA GLU A 163 14.63 -6.30 1.08
C GLU A 163 16.01 -6.72 0.57
N LEU A 164 16.60 -7.77 1.16
CA LEU A 164 17.86 -8.34 0.66
C LEU A 164 17.72 -8.89 -0.76
N SER A 165 16.58 -9.50 -1.10
CA SER A 165 16.35 -10.03 -2.44
C SER A 165 16.19 -8.93 -3.50
N ALA A 166 15.59 -7.79 -3.13
CA ALA A 166 15.41 -6.65 -4.03
C ALA A 166 16.73 -5.94 -4.35
N LEU A 167 17.69 -5.90 -3.42
CA LEU A 167 19.02 -5.33 -3.64
C LEU A 167 19.90 -6.14 -4.61
N ASN A 168 19.55 -7.40 -4.87
CA ASN A 168 20.32 -8.31 -5.73
C ASN A 168 19.71 -8.49 -7.13
N GLN A 169 18.72 -7.66 -7.49
CA GLN A 169 18.14 -7.58 -8.83
C GLN A 169 18.96 -6.64 -9.72
#